data_AF-A0A353S9X5-F1
#
_entry.id   AF-A0A353S9X5-F1
#
_cell.length_a   1.000
_cell.length_b   1.000
_cell.length_c   1.000
_cell.angle_alpha   90.00
_cell.angle_beta   90.00
_cell.angle_gamma   90.00
#
_symmetry.space_group_name_H-M   'P 1'
#
loop_
_entity.id
_entity.type
_entity.pdbx_description
1 polymer ?
#
loop_
_entity_poly.entity_id
_entity_poly.type
_entity_poly.pdbx_seq_one_letter_code
_entity_poly.pdbx_strand_id
1 'polypeptide(L)'
;DFFVRVCKVMHACAPNVKVILCAGMFDKASGKLEMEDIFLEAHKAADIWSGDKYLSLHWGWPVDVATKENANYACYDVDDVYEQAKATLHRLREVTGQDKPFVLSELNGDGDVTGAWIQADMLRHFMERLEQDEEHWLSAFTMYQFRDDGRLGLEVTDPNNSDVGIEQPLLSMYRTQLQKPFFSQRIEAAGEENLSFPLKLRWTSSEDAEGIEIPVDVRKTPCYAELYFEGALQPLNLMIECGGWWFYKAPGVKCIDLMSYFFANPLADGEIRHVPLRFFAPPADGLNHPADGSDPYAAPDGAWMDNCFTEIPALPRLRLDYEPVQFVMWHSGAGKA
;
A
#
# COMPACT_ATOMS: atom_id res chain seq x y z
N ASP A 1 -6.92 -13.24 -29.92
CA ASP A 1 -5.80 -12.99 -30.87
C ASP A 1 -4.88 -11.84 -30.51
N PHE A 2 -5.37 -10.59 -30.42
CA PHE A 2 -4.52 -9.42 -30.12
C PHE A 2 -3.69 -9.62 -28.84
N PHE A 3 -4.36 -9.93 -27.72
CA PHE A 3 -3.70 -10.15 -26.42
C PHE A 3 -2.61 -11.24 -26.50
N VAL A 4 -2.92 -12.40 -27.10
CA VAL A 4 -1.97 -13.49 -27.28
C VAL A 4 -0.73 -13.05 -28.08
N ARG A 5 -0.91 -12.20 -29.10
CA ARG A 5 0.21 -11.65 -29.86
C ARG A 5 1.03 -10.67 -29.04
N VAL A 6 0.40 -9.85 -28.20
CA VAL A 6 1.09 -8.97 -27.25
C VAL A 6 1.94 -9.79 -26.29
N CYS A 7 1.38 -10.83 -25.64
CA CYS A 7 2.15 -11.73 -24.78
C CYS A 7 3.40 -12.26 -25.48
N LYS A 8 3.25 -12.80 -26.70
CA LYS A 8 4.39 -13.32 -27.49
C LYS A 8 5.47 -12.27 -27.75
N VAL A 9 5.09 -11.03 -28.05
CA VAL A 9 6.04 -9.94 -28.29
C VAL A 9 6.71 -9.54 -26.99
N MET A 10 5.96 -9.36 -25.91
CA MET A 10 6.50 -9.01 -24.59
C MET A 10 7.47 -10.07 -24.09
N HIS A 11 7.11 -11.36 -24.14
CA HIS A 11 7.99 -12.45 -23.73
C HIS A 11 9.26 -12.56 -24.59
N ALA A 12 9.23 -12.09 -25.84
CA ALA A 12 10.41 -12.09 -26.72
C ALA A 12 11.30 -10.86 -26.55
N CYS A 13 10.71 -9.69 -26.32
CA CYS A 13 11.42 -8.40 -26.31
C CYS A 13 11.73 -7.88 -24.90
N ALA A 14 10.91 -8.23 -23.91
CA ALA A 14 11.00 -7.79 -22.52
C ALA A 14 10.60 -8.96 -21.57
N PRO A 15 11.38 -10.05 -21.52
CA PRO A 15 11.03 -11.29 -20.80
C PRO A 15 10.85 -11.13 -19.28
N ASN A 16 11.34 -10.02 -18.71
CA ASN A 16 11.15 -9.57 -17.34
C ASN A 16 9.74 -9.01 -17.07
N VAL A 17 9.01 -8.56 -18.09
CA VAL A 17 7.65 -8.01 -17.92
C VAL A 17 6.64 -9.15 -17.90
N LYS A 18 5.81 -9.19 -16.85
CA LYS A 18 4.68 -10.11 -16.72
C LYS A 18 3.39 -9.47 -17.21
N VAL A 19 2.59 -10.23 -17.94
CA VAL A 19 1.32 -9.77 -18.51
C VAL A 19 0.15 -10.34 -17.72
N ILE A 20 -0.67 -9.44 -17.15
CA ILE A 20 -1.90 -9.78 -16.45
C ILE A 20 -3.05 -9.75 -17.47
N LEU A 21 -3.91 -10.77 -17.47
CA LEU A 21 -5.20 -10.71 -18.15
C LEU A 21 -6.30 -10.53 -17.12
N CYS A 22 -6.96 -9.37 -17.15
CA CYS A 22 -8.20 -9.19 -16.43
C CYS A 22 -9.39 -9.44 -17.36
N ALA A 23 -10.08 -10.57 -17.19
CA ALA A 23 -11.20 -10.92 -18.05
C ALA A 23 -12.10 -12.00 -17.45
N GLY A 24 -13.38 -11.67 -17.34
CA GLY A 24 -14.48 -12.61 -17.12
C GLY A 24 -14.48 -13.29 -15.75
N MET A 25 -15.56 -13.13 -15.00
CA MET A 25 -15.75 -13.81 -13.73
C MET A 25 -16.52 -15.12 -13.91
N PHE A 26 -16.38 -16.03 -12.96
CA PHE A 26 -17.19 -17.25 -12.91
C PHE A 26 -18.67 -16.91 -12.73
N ASP A 27 -19.51 -17.43 -13.61
CA ASP A 27 -20.96 -17.38 -13.48
C ASP A 27 -21.50 -18.73 -13.03
N LYS A 28 -22.05 -18.76 -11.81
CA LYS A 28 -22.65 -19.94 -11.21
C LYS A 28 -23.83 -20.49 -12.01
N ALA A 29 -24.58 -19.65 -12.72
CA ALA A 29 -25.75 -20.08 -13.48
C ALA A 29 -25.35 -20.89 -14.71
N SER A 30 -24.32 -20.46 -15.44
CA SER A 30 -23.80 -21.18 -16.61
C SER A 30 -22.74 -22.23 -16.28
N GLY A 31 -22.09 -22.14 -15.11
CA GLY A 31 -20.95 -22.99 -14.74
C GLY A 31 -19.70 -22.70 -15.58
N LYS A 32 -19.62 -21.50 -16.18
CA LYS A 32 -18.53 -21.06 -17.05
C LYS A 32 -18.02 -19.69 -16.62
N LEU A 33 -16.83 -19.32 -17.10
CA LEU A 33 -16.39 -17.93 -17.08
C LEU A 33 -17.18 -17.11 -18.10
N GLU A 34 -17.41 -15.83 -17.80
CA GLU A 34 -17.88 -14.88 -18.81
C GLU A 34 -16.95 -14.87 -20.02
N MET A 35 -17.51 -15.08 -21.21
CA MET A 35 -16.76 -15.17 -22.47
C MET A 35 -15.63 -16.24 -22.46
N GLU A 36 -15.77 -17.32 -21.68
CA GLU A 36 -14.77 -18.39 -21.51
C GLU A 36 -14.13 -18.85 -22.83
N ASP A 37 -14.96 -19.23 -23.79
CA ASP A 37 -14.50 -19.79 -25.08
C ASP A 37 -13.71 -18.76 -25.91
N ILE A 38 -14.03 -17.47 -25.76
CA ILE A 38 -13.37 -16.36 -26.49
C ILE A 38 -12.03 -16.02 -25.85
N PHE A 39 -11.95 -16.04 -24.52
CA PHE A 39 -10.76 -15.64 -23.77
C PHE A 39 -9.83 -16.79 -23.39
N LEU A 40 -10.19 -18.05 -23.65
CA LEU A 40 -9.40 -19.21 -23.23
C LEU A 40 -7.92 -19.13 -23.66
N GLU A 41 -7.65 -18.81 -24.93
CA GLU A 41 -6.28 -18.70 -25.42
C GLU A 41 -5.54 -17.48 -24.84
N ALA A 42 -6.27 -16.41 -24.49
CA ALA A 42 -5.69 -15.26 -23.79
C ALA A 42 -5.30 -15.64 -22.35
N HIS A 43 -6.15 -16.36 -21.62
CA HIS A 43 -5.84 -16.88 -20.28
C HIS A 43 -4.63 -17.84 -20.30
N LYS A 44 -4.52 -18.68 -21.34
CA LYS A 44 -3.34 -19.55 -21.51
C LYS A 44 -2.06 -18.76 -21.76
N ALA A 45 -2.15 -17.63 -22.46
CA ALA A 45 -1.00 -16.80 -22.82
C ALA A 45 -0.56 -15.80 -21.72
N ALA A 46 -1.48 -15.37 -20.84
CA ALA A 46 -1.17 -14.47 -19.73
C ALA A 46 -0.19 -15.11 -18.72
N ASP A 47 0.59 -14.30 -18.01
CA ASP A 47 1.43 -14.80 -16.91
C ASP A 47 0.64 -14.89 -15.60
N ILE A 48 -0.32 -13.98 -15.43
CA ILE A 48 -1.15 -13.81 -14.22
C ILE A 48 -2.60 -13.66 -14.67
N TRP A 49 -3.50 -14.29 -13.94
CA TRP A 49 -4.94 -14.13 -14.15
C TRP A 49 -5.50 -13.06 -13.22
N SER A 50 -6.51 -12.35 -13.70
CA SER A 50 -7.18 -11.33 -12.92
C SER A 50 -8.69 -11.30 -13.16
N GLY A 51 -9.41 -10.89 -12.13
CA GLY A 51 -10.80 -10.45 -12.23
C GLY A 51 -10.96 -9.02 -11.74
N ASP A 52 -11.96 -8.32 -12.30
CA ASP A 52 -12.42 -7.03 -11.78
C ASP A 52 -13.77 -7.25 -11.11
N LYS A 53 -13.84 -6.92 -9.83
CA LYS A 53 -15.09 -7.04 -9.10
C LYS A 53 -15.18 -6.02 -7.98
N TYR A 54 -16.14 -5.13 -8.15
CA TYR A 54 -16.52 -4.19 -7.10
C TYR A 54 -17.54 -4.83 -6.15
N LEU A 55 -17.40 -4.53 -4.85
CA LEU A 55 -18.36 -4.85 -3.80
C LEU A 55 -19.59 -3.93 -3.88
N SER A 56 -19.38 -2.69 -4.31
CA SER A 56 -20.42 -1.76 -4.76
C SER A 56 -19.84 -0.84 -5.81
N LEU A 57 -20.65 -0.40 -6.77
CA LEU A 57 -20.21 0.49 -7.85
C LEU A 57 -21.36 1.38 -8.32
N HIS A 58 -21.10 2.67 -8.48
CA HIS A 58 -21.98 3.64 -9.13
C HIS A 58 -21.42 4.01 -10.52
N TRP A 59 -22.01 3.47 -11.58
CA TRP A 59 -21.58 3.75 -12.96
C TRP A 59 -22.22 5.01 -13.55
N GLY A 60 -23.01 5.75 -12.77
CA GLY A 60 -23.59 7.03 -13.15
C GLY A 60 -22.66 8.22 -12.89
N TRP A 61 -21.63 8.06 -12.07
CA TRP A 61 -20.63 9.11 -11.83
C TRP A 61 -19.82 9.43 -13.10
N PRO A 62 -19.46 10.71 -13.36
CA PRO A 62 -19.75 11.92 -12.59
C PRO A 62 -21.05 12.62 -13.02
N VAL A 63 -21.94 11.94 -13.75
CA VAL A 63 -23.11 12.55 -14.40
C VAL A 63 -24.28 12.70 -13.43
N ASP A 64 -24.47 11.74 -12.53
CA ASP A 64 -25.47 11.80 -11.46
C ASP A 64 -24.88 11.41 -10.09
N VAL A 65 -25.74 11.24 -9.10
CA VAL A 65 -25.42 10.80 -7.74
C VAL A 65 -26.21 9.52 -7.48
N ALA A 66 -25.65 8.55 -6.77
CA ALA A 66 -26.40 7.36 -6.38
C ALA A 66 -27.59 7.73 -5.46
N THR A 67 -28.80 7.37 -5.87
CA THR A 67 -30.02 7.66 -5.10
C THR A 67 -30.96 6.46 -5.15
N LYS A 68 -31.91 6.36 -4.20
CA LYS A 68 -32.88 5.26 -4.19
C LYS A 68 -33.82 5.31 -5.40
N GLU A 69 -33.87 6.45 -6.07
CA GLU A 69 -34.72 6.73 -7.22
C GLU A 69 -34.08 6.35 -8.56
N ASN A 70 -32.76 6.18 -8.62
CA ASN A 70 -32.06 5.70 -9.81
C ASN A 70 -31.52 4.28 -9.62
N ALA A 71 -31.24 3.60 -10.74
CA ALA A 71 -30.74 2.23 -10.75
C ALA A 71 -29.35 2.15 -11.36
N ASN A 72 -28.58 3.24 -11.28
CA ASN A 72 -27.25 3.37 -11.88
C ASN A 72 -26.12 2.86 -10.98
N TYR A 73 -26.44 1.94 -10.08
CA TYR A 73 -25.50 1.38 -9.12
C TYR A 73 -25.80 -0.08 -8.81
N ALA A 74 -24.80 -0.78 -8.28
CA ALA A 74 -24.95 -2.10 -7.69
C ALA A 74 -24.25 -2.17 -6.33
N CYS A 75 -24.74 -3.06 -5.47
CA CYS A 75 -24.11 -3.45 -4.22
C CYS A 75 -24.28 -4.97 -4.10
N TYR A 76 -23.19 -5.66 -3.79
CA TYR A 76 -23.11 -7.10 -3.72
C TYR A 76 -22.79 -7.54 -2.30
N ASP A 77 -23.14 -8.79 -2.00
CA ASP A 77 -22.69 -9.45 -0.79
C ASP A 77 -21.18 -9.76 -0.89
N VAL A 78 -20.45 -9.52 0.20
CA VAL A 78 -18.99 -9.65 0.20
C VAL A 78 -18.56 -11.12 0.12
N ASP A 79 -19.29 -12.02 0.77
CA ASP A 79 -19.00 -13.45 0.71
C ASP A 79 -19.28 -14.01 -0.68
N ASP A 80 -20.37 -13.58 -1.32
CA ASP A 80 -20.67 -13.98 -2.70
C ASP A 80 -19.58 -13.52 -3.68
N VAL A 81 -19.05 -12.30 -3.52
CA VAL A 81 -17.92 -11.80 -4.33
C VAL A 81 -16.65 -12.62 -4.08
N TYR A 82 -16.34 -12.90 -2.81
CA TYR A 82 -15.17 -13.70 -2.42
C TYR A 82 -15.23 -15.10 -3.05
N GLU A 83 -16.34 -15.80 -2.89
CA GLU A 83 -16.55 -17.14 -3.44
C GLU A 83 -16.58 -17.14 -4.98
N GLN A 84 -17.13 -16.10 -5.61
CA GLN A 84 -17.07 -15.94 -7.06
C GLN A 84 -15.62 -15.83 -7.55
N ALA A 85 -14.79 -15.02 -6.90
CA ALA A 85 -13.39 -14.85 -7.27
C ALA A 85 -12.59 -16.15 -7.07
N LYS A 86 -12.82 -16.86 -5.97
CA LYS A 86 -12.21 -18.17 -5.71
C LYS A 86 -12.63 -19.21 -6.77
N ALA A 87 -13.92 -19.28 -7.08
CA ALA A 87 -14.44 -20.16 -8.15
C ALA A 87 -13.88 -19.81 -9.53
N THR A 88 -13.59 -18.53 -9.78
CA THR A 88 -12.95 -18.05 -11.02
C THR A 88 -11.56 -18.67 -11.18
N LEU A 89 -10.72 -18.61 -10.14
CA LEU A 89 -9.40 -19.27 -10.16
C LEU A 89 -9.53 -20.79 -10.41
N HIS A 90 -10.43 -21.47 -9.69
CA HIS A 90 -10.61 -22.91 -9.87
C HIS A 90 -11.04 -23.28 -11.29
N ARG A 91 -11.98 -22.52 -11.86
CA ARG A 91 -12.44 -22.73 -13.23
C ARG A 91 -11.33 -22.46 -14.24
N LEU A 92 -10.54 -21.40 -14.04
CA LEU A 92 -9.38 -21.10 -14.87
C LEU A 92 -8.37 -22.26 -14.88
N ARG A 93 -8.06 -22.83 -13.71
CA ARG A 93 -7.20 -24.02 -13.59
C ARG A 93 -7.77 -25.20 -14.38
N GLU A 94 -9.07 -25.45 -14.27
CA GLU A 94 -9.76 -26.54 -14.97
C GLU A 94 -9.67 -26.39 -16.50
N VAL A 95 -10.07 -25.23 -17.05
CA VAL A 95 -10.21 -25.06 -18.50
C VAL A 95 -8.88 -24.81 -19.22
N THR A 96 -7.91 -24.22 -18.52
CA THR A 96 -6.58 -23.98 -19.08
C THR A 96 -5.63 -25.15 -18.87
N GLY A 97 -5.85 -25.97 -17.83
CA GLY A 97 -4.91 -26.99 -17.38
C GLY A 97 -3.62 -26.41 -16.78
N GLN A 98 -3.64 -25.16 -16.33
CA GLN A 98 -2.49 -24.42 -15.79
C GLN A 98 -2.73 -24.01 -14.35
N ASP A 99 -1.66 -23.69 -13.63
CA ASP A 99 -1.73 -23.08 -12.31
C ASP A 99 -0.91 -21.79 -12.34
N LYS A 100 -1.58 -20.65 -12.16
CA LYS A 100 -0.99 -19.31 -12.27
C LYS A 100 -1.47 -18.44 -11.11
N PRO A 101 -0.70 -17.42 -10.72
CA PRO A 101 -1.17 -16.42 -9.77
C PRO A 101 -2.49 -15.83 -10.24
N PHE A 102 -3.43 -15.68 -9.32
CA PHE A 102 -4.68 -14.98 -9.54
C PHE A 102 -4.73 -13.75 -8.65
N VAL A 103 -5.09 -12.62 -9.24
CA VAL A 103 -5.19 -11.34 -8.56
C VAL A 103 -6.57 -10.72 -8.80
N LEU A 104 -6.96 -9.78 -7.94
CA LEU A 104 -8.06 -8.88 -8.25
C LEU A 104 -7.46 -7.51 -8.54
N SER A 105 -7.23 -7.21 -9.82
CA SER A 105 -6.61 -5.94 -10.23
C SER A 105 -7.51 -4.75 -9.89
N GLU A 106 -8.82 -4.97 -9.80
CA GLU A 106 -9.78 -3.97 -9.33
C GLU A 106 -10.72 -4.60 -8.30
N LEU A 107 -10.45 -4.35 -7.02
CA LEU A 107 -11.35 -4.71 -5.91
C LEU A 107 -11.58 -3.48 -5.04
N ASN A 108 -12.85 -3.06 -4.93
CA ASN A 108 -13.22 -1.96 -4.05
C ASN A 108 -14.73 -1.94 -3.76
N GLY A 109 -15.16 -1.16 -2.78
CA GLY A 109 -16.53 -0.71 -2.63
C GLY A 109 -16.61 0.77 -2.97
N ASP A 110 -17.71 1.17 -3.60
CA ASP A 110 -18.03 2.57 -3.88
C ASP A 110 -18.79 3.19 -2.71
N GLY A 111 -18.18 4.22 -2.11
CA GLY A 111 -18.73 4.95 -0.99
C GLY A 111 -19.90 5.87 -1.36
N ASP A 112 -20.15 6.18 -2.64
CA ASP A 112 -21.37 6.89 -3.06
C ASP A 112 -22.60 5.99 -2.92
N VAL A 113 -22.42 4.68 -3.05
CA VAL A 113 -23.49 3.68 -2.92
C VAL A 113 -23.77 3.33 -1.46
N THR A 114 -22.74 3.00 -0.70
CA THR A 114 -22.89 2.42 0.65
C THR A 114 -22.57 3.38 1.79
N GLY A 115 -21.96 4.53 1.47
CA GLY A 115 -21.36 5.43 2.45
C GLY A 115 -19.96 4.96 2.88
N ALA A 116 -19.10 5.91 3.23
CA ALA A 116 -17.67 5.67 3.45
C ALA A 116 -17.35 4.69 4.60
N TRP A 117 -18.22 4.59 5.61
CA TRP A 117 -18.07 3.62 6.71
C TRP A 117 -18.37 2.18 6.27
N ILE A 118 -19.46 1.98 5.52
CA ILE A 118 -19.83 0.65 5.03
C ILE A 118 -18.84 0.18 3.97
N GLN A 119 -18.37 1.07 3.09
CA GLN A 119 -17.25 0.78 2.19
C GLN A 119 -16.04 0.20 2.94
N ALA A 120 -15.62 0.84 4.05
CA ALA A 120 -14.52 0.36 4.86
C ALA A 120 -14.81 -1.00 5.52
N ASP A 121 -16.03 -1.21 6.01
CA ASP A 121 -16.45 -2.48 6.61
C ASP A 121 -16.48 -3.63 5.58
N MET A 122 -16.93 -3.37 4.35
CA MET A 122 -16.97 -4.36 3.26
C MET A 122 -15.56 -4.83 2.88
N LEU A 123 -14.62 -3.90 2.70
CA LEU A 123 -13.22 -4.25 2.41
C LEU A 123 -12.57 -4.97 3.59
N ARG A 124 -12.84 -4.52 4.83
CA ARG A 124 -12.37 -5.23 6.04
C ARG A 124 -12.84 -6.67 6.04
N HIS A 125 -14.12 -6.90 5.77
CA HIS A 125 -14.68 -8.25 5.74
C HIS A 125 -13.99 -9.11 4.67
N PHE A 126 -13.77 -8.58 3.46
CA PHE A 126 -13.04 -9.30 2.41
C PHE A 126 -11.61 -9.69 2.87
N MET A 127 -10.88 -8.75 3.48
CA MET A 127 -9.53 -9.00 3.98
C MET A 127 -9.51 -10.03 5.12
N GLU A 128 -10.47 -9.99 6.04
CA GLU A 128 -10.60 -10.97 7.12
C GLU A 128 -10.92 -12.38 6.59
N ARG A 129 -11.76 -12.49 5.55
CA ARG A 129 -12.02 -13.76 4.86
C ARG A 129 -10.75 -14.31 4.21
N LEU A 130 -9.96 -13.45 3.58
CA LEU A 130 -8.69 -13.82 2.97
C LEU A 130 -7.67 -14.32 4.00
N GLU A 131 -7.54 -13.63 5.13
CA GLU A 131 -6.66 -14.02 6.24
C GLU A 131 -7.04 -15.39 6.84
N GLN A 132 -8.33 -15.73 6.86
CA GLN A 132 -8.85 -16.98 7.42
C GLN A 132 -8.83 -18.16 6.44
N ASP A 133 -8.68 -17.93 5.15
CA ASP A 133 -8.72 -19.00 4.13
C ASP A 133 -7.36 -19.68 3.99
N GLU A 134 -7.27 -20.93 4.47
CA GLU A 134 -6.06 -21.75 4.46
C GLU A 134 -5.56 -22.11 3.05
N GLU A 135 -6.39 -21.97 2.00
CA GLU A 135 -5.92 -22.20 0.63
C GLU A 135 -4.97 -21.09 0.17
N HIS A 136 -5.05 -19.89 0.78
CA HIS A 136 -4.28 -18.72 0.37
C HIS A 136 -4.31 -18.51 -1.15
N TRP A 137 -5.51 -18.67 -1.72
CA TRP A 137 -5.73 -18.82 -3.15
C TRP A 137 -5.49 -17.53 -3.95
N LEU A 138 -5.69 -16.36 -3.32
CA LEU A 138 -5.53 -15.06 -3.94
C LEU A 138 -4.10 -14.55 -3.73
N SER A 139 -3.39 -14.25 -4.82
CA SER A 139 -2.00 -13.81 -4.77
C SER A 139 -1.86 -12.32 -4.41
N ALA A 140 -2.79 -11.48 -4.89
CA ALA A 140 -2.83 -10.05 -4.57
C ALA A 140 -4.20 -9.46 -4.92
N PHE A 141 -4.52 -8.30 -4.36
CA PHE A 141 -5.59 -7.45 -4.87
C PHE A 141 -5.14 -5.99 -4.86
N THR A 142 -5.66 -5.20 -5.79
CA THR A 142 -5.35 -3.79 -5.93
C THR A 142 -6.61 -2.96 -5.76
N MET A 143 -6.48 -1.90 -4.98
CA MET A 143 -7.52 -0.91 -4.81
C MET A 143 -7.19 0.28 -5.73
N TYR A 144 -8.22 0.74 -6.44
CA TYR A 144 -8.08 1.45 -7.71
C TYR A 144 -7.32 2.78 -7.62
N GLN A 145 -7.53 3.59 -6.58
CA GLN A 145 -6.97 4.95 -6.51
C GLN A 145 -6.76 5.42 -5.07
N PHE A 146 -5.71 6.21 -4.84
CA PHE A 146 -5.47 6.83 -3.53
C PHE A 146 -6.46 7.97 -3.27
N ARG A 147 -6.59 8.91 -4.21
CA ARG A 147 -7.56 10.01 -4.16
C ARG A 147 -8.52 9.89 -5.35
N ASP A 148 -9.81 9.88 -5.06
CA ASP A 148 -10.87 9.77 -6.06
C ASP A 148 -12.13 10.51 -5.61
N ASP A 149 -12.69 11.31 -6.50
CA ASP A 149 -13.89 12.12 -6.24
C ASP A 149 -15.20 11.33 -6.48
N GLY A 150 -15.10 10.13 -7.05
CA GLY A 150 -16.17 9.14 -7.13
C GLY A 150 -16.35 8.32 -5.86
N ARG A 151 -15.59 8.60 -4.78
CA ARG A 151 -15.64 7.89 -3.49
C ARG A 151 -15.18 6.43 -3.55
N LEU A 152 -14.37 6.05 -4.53
CA LEU A 152 -13.60 4.81 -4.54
C LEU A 152 -12.25 4.98 -3.82
N GLY A 153 -11.80 6.20 -3.55
CA GLY A 153 -10.47 6.48 -3.00
C GLY A 153 -10.35 6.32 -1.49
N LEU A 154 -9.09 6.24 -1.03
CA LEU A 154 -8.74 6.43 0.39
C LEU A 154 -8.94 7.89 0.84
N GLU A 155 -8.89 8.82 -0.11
CA GLU A 155 -9.19 10.23 0.04
C GLU A 155 -10.20 10.69 -1.02
N VAL A 156 -10.94 11.75 -0.71
CA VAL A 156 -11.61 12.59 -1.72
C VAL A 156 -10.92 13.95 -1.77
N THR A 157 -11.00 14.67 -2.88
CA THR A 157 -10.38 16.00 -2.99
C THR A 157 -11.13 17.03 -2.14
N ASP A 158 -10.41 17.91 -1.43
CA ASP A 158 -11.03 19.09 -0.79
C ASP A 158 -11.54 20.04 -1.89
N PRO A 159 -12.85 20.34 -1.95
CA PRO A 159 -13.40 21.22 -2.99
C PRO A 159 -12.85 22.65 -2.94
N ASN A 160 -12.23 23.06 -1.82
CA ASN A 160 -11.60 24.37 -1.68
C ASN A 160 -10.10 24.36 -1.99
N ASN A 161 -9.46 23.18 -2.07
CA ASN A 161 -8.04 23.05 -2.38
C ASN A 161 -7.72 21.66 -2.97
N SER A 162 -7.49 21.60 -4.29
CA SER A 162 -7.22 20.35 -5.00
C SER A 162 -5.96 19.62 -4.56
N ASP A 163 -5.03 20.33 -3.91
CA ASP A 163 -3.79 19.74 -3.41
C ASP A 163 -4.01 18.96 -2.10
N VAL A 164 -5.14 19.20 -1.43
CA VAL A 164 -5.50 18.60 -0.14
C VAL A 164 -6.53 17.49 -0.34
N GLY A 165 -6.22 16.32 0.21
CA GLY A 165 -7.17 15.22 0.32
C GLY A 165 -7.86 15.21 1.68
N ILE A 166 -9.12 14.78 1.68
CA ILE A 166 -9.89 14.49 2.88
C ILE A 166 -9.88 12.98 3.08
N GLU A 167 -9.16 12.52 4.11
CA GLU A 167 -9.08 11.10 4.47
C GLU A 167 -10.48 10.50 4.69
N GLN A 168 -10.74 9.35 4.04
CA GLN A 168 -11.95 8.55 4.24
C GLN A 168 -11.70 7.47 5.31
N PRO A 169 -12.75 6.96 6.00
CA PRO A 169 -12.62 5.85 6.96
C PRO A 169 -11.86 4.62 6.43
N LEU A 170 -11.96 4.37 5.13
CA LEU A 170 -11.26 3.29 4.43
C LEU A 170 -9.73 3.36 4.64
N LEU A 171 -9.13 4.57 4.66
CA LEU A 171 -7.70 4.75 4.88
C LEU A 171 -7.25 4.27 6.25
N SER A 172 -7.99 4.63 7.30
CA SER A 172 -7.70 4.15 8.66
C SER A 172 -7.86 2.63 8.77
N MET A 173 -8.90 2.07 8.12
CA MET A 173 -9.11 0.62 8.09
C MET A 173 -7.94 -0.09 7.39
N TYR A 174 -7.55 0.40 6.21
CA TYR A 174 -6.47 -0.18 5.40
C TYR A 174 -5.14 -0.15 6.15
N ARG A 175 -4.79 0.99 6.79
CA ARG A 175 -3.61 1.12 7.67
C ARG A 175 -3.59 0.05 8.75
N THR A 176 -4.71 -0.20 9.43
CA THR A 176 -4.82 -1.24 10.47
C THR A 176 -4.66 -2.64 9.90
N GLN A 177 -5.28 -2.96 8.76
CA GLN A 177 -5.19 -4.30 8.19
C GLN A 177 -3.79 -4.63 7.68
N LEU A 178 -3.09 -3.67 7.06
CA LEU A 178 -1.72 -3.86 6.57
C LEU A 178 -0.70 -4.16 7.69
N GLN A 179 -1.02 -3.84 8.94
CA GLN A 179 -0.17 -4.16 10.09
C GLN A 179 -0.35 -5.60 10.60
N LYS A 180 -1.38 -6.32 10.14
CA LYS A 180 -1.57 -7.72 10.53
C LYS A 180 -0.49 -8.61 9.90
N PRO A 181 -0.01 -9.67 10.59
CA PRO A 181 1.03 -10.57 10.07
C PRO A 181 0.75 -11.20 8.71
N PHE A 182 -0.53 -11.37 8.36
CA PHE A 182 -0.93 -11.92 7.07
C PHE A 182 -0.66 -10.94 5.91
N PHE A 183 -0.81 -9.64 6.15
CA PHE A 183 -0.68 -8.58 5.13
C PHE A 183 0.64 -7.83 5.19
N SER A 184 1.40 -7.96 6.28
CA SER A 184 2.67 -7.26 6.45
C SER A 184 3.83 -7.98 5.76
N GLN A 185 4.73 -7.18 5.17
CA GLN A 185 5.97 -7.69 4.62
C GLN A 185 6.85 -8.27 5.73
N ARG A 186 7.46 -9.42 5.46
CA ARG A 186 8.43 -10.02 6.38
C ARG A 186 9.74 -9.25 6.28
N ILE A 187 10.24 -8.80 7.42
CA ILE A 187 11.57 -8.20 7.56
C ILE A 187 12.47 -9.26 8.19
N GLU A 188 13.51 -9.65 7.47
CA GLU A 188 14.52 -10.56 7.98
C GLU A 188 15.63 -9.77 8.67
N ALA A 189 15.86 -10.03 9.95
CA ALA A 189 16.95 -9.40 10.68
C ALA A 189 18.29 -10.02 10.24
N ALA A 190 19.18 -9.21 9.67
CA ALA A 190 20.51 -9.66 9.24
C ALA A 190 21.49 -9.95 10.41
N GLY A 191 21.10 -9.72 11.66
CA GLY A 191 21.86 -10.12 12.85
C GLY A 191 23.11 -9.29 13.16
N GLU A 192 23.33 -8.15 12.49
CA GLU A 192 24.50 -7.30 12.73
C GLU A 192 24.25 -6.30 13.88
N GLU A 193 24.74 -6.61 15.09
CA GLU A 193 24.61 -5.73 16.28
C GLU A 193 25.63 -4.57 16.30
N ASN A 194 26.62 -4.54 15.40
CA ASN A 194 27.71 -3.57 15.39
C ASN A 194 27.93 -2.94 14.01
N LEU A 195 26.89 -2.24 13.52
CA LEU A 195 26.96 -1.47 12.28
C LEU A 195 27.93 -0.28 12.45
N SER A 196 28.86 -0.13 11.50
CA SER A 196 29.76 1.02 11.42
C SER A 196 29.37 1.93 10.26
N PHE A 197 29.17 3.21 10.54
CA PHE A 197 28.92 4.20 9.50
C PHE A 197 30.23 4.62 8.79
N PRO A 198 30.20 4.95 7.49
CA PRO A 198 29.03 4.93 6.61
C PRO A 198 28.55 3.51 6.25
N LEU A 199 27.24 3.33 6.13
CA LEU A 199 26.61 2.07 5.74
C LEU A 199 26.11 2.16 4.31
N LYS A 200 26.33 1.09 3.54
CA LYS A 200 25.84 0.98 2.16
C LYS A 200 24.62 0.07 2.16
N LEU A 201 23.44 0.64 1.91
CA LEU A 201 22.17 -0.10 1.87
C LEU A 201 21.76 -0.36 0.44
N ARG A 202 21.36 -1.60 0.18
CA ARG A 202 20.78 -2.04 -1.09
C ARG A 202 19.32 -1.60 -1.23
N TRP A 203 18.95 -1.18 -2.43
CA TRP A 203 17.59 -0.88 -2.81
C TRP A 203 17.31 -1.41 -4.22
N THR A 204 16.33 -2.30 -4.36
CA THR A 204 15.78 -2.68 -5.66
C THR A 204 14.35 -2.16 -5.79
N SER A 205 13.54 -2.40 -4.78
CA SER A 205 12.16 -1.94 -4.66
C SER A 205 11.78 -1.82 -3.18
N SER A 206 10.56 -1.37 -2.88
CA SER A 206 10.05 -1.36 -1.50
C SER A 206 9.90 -2.75 -0.88
N GLU A 207 9.82 -3.81 -1.69
CA GLU A 207 9.68 -5.19 -1.24
C GLU A 207 11.04 -5.93 -1.13
N ASP A 208 12.09 -5.35 -1.71
CA ASP A 208 13.45 -5.89 -1.71
C ASP A 208 14.45 -4.76 -1.46
N ALA A 209 14.54 -4.36 -0.19
CA ALA A 209 15.42 -3.32 0.30
C ALA A 209 16.10 -3.74 1.60
N GLU A 210 17.34 -3.30 1.78
CA GLU A 210 18.03 -3.33 3.07
C GLU A 210 17.71 -2.06 3.86
N GLY A 211 17.63 -2.23 5.19
CA GLY A 211 17.32 -1.15 6.09
C GLY A 211 18.10 -1.27 7.40
N ILE A 212 18.06 -0.18 8.17
CA ILE A 212 18.62 -0.12 9.53
C ILE A 212 17.44 -0.04 10.50
N GLU A 213 17.38 -0.94 11.47
CA GLU A 213 16.45 -0.84 12.59
C GLU A 213 17.18 -0.30 13.83
N ILE A 214 16.55 0.66 14.50
CA ILE A 214 16.95 1.14 15.81
C ILE A 214 15.81 0.81 16.79
N PRO A 215 16.08 0.06 17.87
CA PRO A 215 15.10 -0.11 18.93
C PRO A 215 14.98 1.20 19.74
N VAL A 216 13.77 1.72 19.87
CA VAL A 216 13.49 2.94 20.65
C VAL A 216 12.56 2.61 21.82
N ASP A 217 13.03 2.84 23.04
CA ASP A 217 12.23 2.66 24.26
C ASP A 217 11.41 3.93 24.55
N VAL A 218 10.09 3.81 24.41
CA VAL A 218 9.13 4.90 24.66
C VAL A 218 8.44 4.67 26.00
N ARG A 219 8.52 5.61 26.94
CA ARG A 219 8.07 5.44 28.35
C ARG A 219 6.68 6.01 28.69
N LYS A 220 6.13 6.81 27.79
CA LYS A 220 4.78 7.39 27.77
C LYS A 220 4.61 8.11 26.43
N THR A 221 3.44 8.68 26.17
CA THR A 221 3.28 9.55 24.99
C THR A 221 4.27 10.72 25.08
N PRO A 222 5.20 10.88 24.12
CA PRO A 222 6.14 11.99 24.13
C PRO A 222 5.42 13.32 23.88
N CYS A 223 6.03 14.42 24.33
CA CYS A 223 5.64 15.76 23.90
C CYS A 223 6.27 16.12 22.56
N TYR A 224 7.44 15.55 22.25
CA TYR A 224 8.14 15.73 20.99
C TYR A 224 8.79 14.41 20.55
N ALA A 225 8.58 14.03 19.30
CA ALA A 225 9.24 12.90 18.66
C ALA A 225 9.67 13.35 17.25
N GLU A 226 10.92 13.76 17.09
CA GLU A 226 11.40 14.44 15.88
C GLU A 226 12.73 13.82 15.40
N LEU A 227 12.89 13.65 14.10
CA LEU A 227 14.15 13.24 13.47
C LEU A 227 14.78 14.41 12.75
N TYR A 228 16.04 14.70 13.06
CA TYR A 228 16.81 15.79 12.46
C TYR A 228 17.89 15.24 11.52
N PHE A 229 17.88 15.73 10.28
CA PHE A 229 18.77 15.32 9.19
C PHE A 229 19.75 16.45 8.88
N GLU A 230 20.94 16.36 9.45
CA GLU A 230 21.98 17.38 9.37
C GLU A 230 23.12 16.94 8.45
N GLY A 231 23.84 17.91 7.87
CA GLY A 231 25.02 17.65 7.05
C GLY A 231 24.75 16.70 5.88
N ALA A 232 25.52 15.61 5.81
CA ALA A 232 25.48 14.63 4.73
C ALA A 232 24.18 13.79 4.67
N LEU A 233 23.30 13.89 5.69
CA LEU A 233 21.97 13.27 5.65
C LEU A 233 20.93 14.12 4.91
N GLN A 234 21.17 15.42 4.79
CA GLN A 234 20.23 16.34 4.17
C GLN A 234 19.91 16.01 2.69
N PRO A 235 20.86 15.63 1.82
CA PRO A 235 20.54 15.31 0.43
C PRO A 235 19.86 13.94 0.23
N LEU A 236 19.86 13.05 1.22
CA LEU A 236 19.32 11.70 1.07
C LEU A 236 17.79 11.68 0.89
N ASN A 237 17.28 10.63 0.26
CA ASN A 237 15.88 10.26 0.29
C ASN A 237 15.72 9.07 1.23
N LEU A 238 14.79 9.13 2.19
CA LEU A 238 14.60 8.07 3.18
C LEU A 238 13.13 7.73 3.36
N MET A 239 12.83 6.43 3.35
CA MET A 239 11.59 5.87 3.86
C MET A 239 11.82 5.46 5.31
N ILE A 240 10.97 5.94 6.22
CA ILE A 240 11.13 5.76 7.65
C ILE A 240 9.89 5.08 8.19
N GLU A 241 10.04 4.02 8.96
CA GLU A 241 8.93 3.33 9.60
C GLU A 241 9.08 3.39 11.12
N CYS A 242 8.01 3.79 11.81
CA CYS A 242 7.94 3.90 13.26
C CYS A 242 6.72 3.12 13.77
N GLY A 243 6.93 1.96 14.39
CA GLY A 243 5.86 1.16 15.00
C GLY A 243 4.72 0.75 14.05
N GLY A 244 5.02 0.50 12.78
CA GLY A 244 4.09 0.18 11.69
C GLY A 244 3.60 1.41 10.91
N TRP A 245 4.08 2.62 11.24
CA TRP A 245 3.67 3.86 10.59
C TRP A 245 4.78 4.42 9.71
N TRP A 246 4.48 4.69 8.44
CA TRP A 246 5.46 5.15 7.46
C TRP A 246 5.51 6.67 7.34
N PHE A 247 6.73 7.18 7.22
CA PHE A 247 7.08 8.58 7.01
C PHE A 247 8.05 8.67 5.84
N TYR A 248 7.96 9.76 5.10
CA TYR A 248 8.82 10.03 3.96
C TYR A 248 9.70 11.25 4.21
N LYS A 249 11.00 11.13 3.94
CA LYS A 249 11.94 12.23 3.97
C LYS A 249 12.47 12.50 2.57
N ALA A 250 12.01 13.59 1.98
CA ALA A 250 12.52 14.06 0.68
C ALA A 250 13.95 14.61 0.78
N PRO A 251 14.73 14.61 -0.31
CA PRO A 251 15.98 15.37 -0.40
C PRO A 251 15.79 16.84 0.02
N GLY A 252 16.73 17.35 0.81
CA GLY A 252 16.71 18.72 1.32
C GLY A 252 15.91 18.93 2.61
N VAL A 253 14.95 18.06 2.93
CA VAL A 253 14.17 18.13 4.17
C VAL A 253 15.05 17.86 5.39
N LYS A 254 14.92 18.68 6.43
CA LYS A 254 15.79 18.66 7.62
C LYS A 254 15.16 18.05 8.86
N CYS A 255 13.83 17.95 8.91
CA CYS A 255 13.10 17.47 10.06
C CYS A 255 11.91 16.63 9.60
N ILE A 256 11.68 15.51 10.28
CA ILE A 256 10.46 14.71 10.19
C ILE A 256 9.86 14.63 11.60
N ASP A 257 8.60 15.03 11.71
CA ASP A 257 7.83 14.94 12.95
C ASP A 257 7.08 13.60 13.02
N LEU A 258 7.42 12.80 14.02
CA LEU A 258 6.85 11.47 14.27
C LEU A 258 5.62 11.51 15.19
N MET A 259 5.18 12.70 15.64
CA MET A 259 4.10 12.84 16.61
C MET A 259 2.75 12.30 16.13
N SER A 260 2.48 12.28 14.82
CA SER A 260 1.25 11.72 14.25
C SER A 260 1.04 10.25 14.65
N TYR A 261 2.11 9.45 14.72
CA TYR A 261 2.06 8.08 15.21
C TYR A 261 1.61 8.02 16.68
N PHE A 262 2.18 8.88 17.53
CA PHE A 262 1.88 8.91 18.97
C PHE A 262 0.51 9.52 19.29
N PHE A 263 -0.03 10.39 18.43
CA PHE A 263 -1.41 10.86 18.55
C PHE A 263 -2.42 9.76 18.25
N ALA A 264 -2.15 8.92 17.25
CA ALA A 264 -3.00 7.76 16.93
C ALA A 264 -2.80 6.61 17.92
N ASN A 265 -1.62 6.49 18.54
CA ASN A 265 -1.24 5.39 19.42
C ASN A 265 -0.72 5.92 20.77
N PRO A 266 -1.56 6.59 21.58
CA PRO A 266 -1.13 7.14 22.86
C PRO A 266 -0.69 6.02 23.82
N LEU A 267 0.34 6.31 24.61
CA LEU A 267 0.84 5.49 25.71
C LEU A 267 0.52 6.15 27.04
N ALA A 268 0.12 5.34 28.01
CA ALA A 268 -0.13 5.79 29.38
C ALA A 268 1.19 6.10 30.13
N ASP A 269 1.09 6.90 31.20
CA ASP A 269 2.23 7.16 32.07
C ASP A 269 2.75 5.86 32.72
N GLY A 270 4.04 5.56 32.54
CA GLY A 270 4.69 4.37 33.09
C GLY A 270 4.64 3.14 32.18
N GLU A 271 3.99 3.23 31.01
CA GLU A 271 4.04 2.20 29.98
C GLU A 271 5.37 2.28 29.21
N ILE A 272 6.16 1.21 29.19
CA ILE A 272 7.33 1.12 28.30
C ILE A 272 6.95 0.30 27.07
N ARG A 273 7.11 0.90 25.90
CA ARG A 273 6.92 0.24 24.61
C ARG A 273 8.21 0.30 23.81
N HIS A 274 8.64 -0.85 23.31
CA HIS A 274 9.67 -0.93 22.30
C HIS A 274 9.04 -0.59 20.95
N VAL A 275 9.45 0.52 20.36
CA VAL A 275 8.99 0.96 19.04
C VAL A 275 10.15 0.78 18.07
N PRO A 276 10.04 -0.14 17.08
CA PRO A 276 11.05 -0.24 16.04
C PRO A 276 11.03 1.05 15.21
N LEU A 277 12.21 1.60 14.97
CA LEU A 277 12.42 2.72 14.06
C LEU A 277 13.31 2.26 12.92
N ARG A 278 12.76 2.10 11.73
CA ARG A 278 13.44 1.57 10.56
C ARG A 278 13.71 2.65 9.53
N PHE A 279 14.87 2.56 8.88
CA PHE A 279 15.29 3.45 7.80
C PHE A 279 15.65 2.65 6.56
N PHE A 280 15.06 3.02 5.43
CA PHE A 280 15.41 2.52 4.11
C PHE A 280 15.82 3.69 3.23
N ALA A 281 16.74 3.45 2.29
CA ALA A 281 17.39 4.51 1.51
C ALA A 281 17.20 4.34 0.00
N PRO A 282 15.99 4.61 -0.52
CA PRO A 282 15.77 4.68 -1.96
C PRO A 282 16.65 5.76 -2.62
N PRO A 283 16.88 5.68 -3.96
CA PRO A 283 17.56 6.71 -4.72
C PRO A 283 16.93 8.10 -4.52
N ALA A 284 17.78 9.14 -4.48
CA ALA A 284 17.35 10.50 -4.17
C ALA A 284 16.49 11.15 -5.26
N ASP A 285 16.74 10.79 -6.52
CA ASP A 285 16.00 11.24 -7.69
C ASP A 285 14.84 10.31 -8.08
N GLY A 286 14.63 9.24 -7.32
CA GLY A 286 13.58 8.25 -7.56
C GLY A 286 13.87 7.29 -8.72
N LEU A 287 15.09 7.26 -9.26
CA LEU A 287 15.47 6.37 -10.35
C LEU A 287 16.42 5.27 -9.86
N ASN A 288 16.15 4.02 -10.23
CA ASN A 288 17.11 2.94 -10.04
C ASN A 288 18.25 3.08 -11.05
N HIS A 289 19.42 3.51 -10.56
CA HIS A 289 20.63 3.65 -11.38
C HIS A 289 21.35 2.31 -11.52
N PRO A 290 21.69 1.88 -12.75
CA PRO A 290 22.52 0.71 -12.96
C PRO A 290 23.81 0.75 -12.14
N ALA A 291 24.30 -0.41 -11.72
CA ALA A 291 25.48 -0.51 -10.86
C ALA A 291 26.77 0.01 -11.53
N ASP A 292 26.80 0.08 -12.85
CA ASP A 292 27.92 0.63 -13.64
C ASP A 292 27.86 2.16 -13.81
N GLY A 293 26.82 2.82 -13.27
CA GLY A 293 26.62 4.26 -13.33
C GLY A 293 26.17 4.77 -14.71
N SER A 294 25.70 3.89 -15.59
CA SER A 294 25.10 4.28 -16.86
C SER A 294 23.77 5.03 -16.67
N ASP A 295 23.39 5.82 -17.68
CA ASP A 295 22.10 6.51 -17.67
C ASP A 295 20.96 5.46 -17.62
N PRO A 296 20.06 5.51 -16.62
CA PRO A 296 18.97 4.56 -16.48
C PRO A 296 18.05 4.51 -17.71
N TYR A 297 17.98 5.58 -18.51
CA TYR A 297 17.19 5.62 -19.75
C TYR A 297 17.94 5.08 -20.98
N ALA A 298 19.25 4.90 -20.90
CA ALA A 298 20.08 4.34 -21.96
C ALA A 298 20.55 2.91 -21.66
N ALA A 299 20.32 2.44 -20.43
CA ALA A 299 20.68 1.11 -19.99
C ALA A 299 19.87 0.03 -20.75
N PRO A 300 20.44 -1.17 -21.00
CA PRO A 300 19.70 -2.30 -21.54
C PRO A 300 18.47 -2.63 -20.69
N ASP A 301 17.38 -3.11 -21.31
CA ASP A 301 16.18 -3.51 -20.57
C ASP A 301 16.53 -4.60 -19.53
N GLY A 302 15.97 -4.44 -18.33
CA GLY A 302 16.27 -5.26 -17.16
C GLY A 302 17.43 -4.75 -16.29
N ALA A 303 18.28 -3.82 -16.76
CA ALA A 303 19.36 -3.23 -15.94
C ALA A 303 18.82 -2.36 -14.78
N TRP A 304 17.58 -1.88 -14.88
CA TRP A 304 16.89 -1.15 -13.81
C TRP A 304 16.40 -2.07 -12.67
N MET A 305 16.41 -3.39 -12.87
CA MET A 305 16.22 -4.38 -11.80
C MET A 305 17.52 -4.64 -11.02
N ASP A 306 18.61 -3.95 -11.36
CA ASP A 306 19.85 -4.06 -10.62
C ASP A 306 19.73 -3.36 -9.26
N ASN A 307 20.35 -4.00 -8.27
CA ASN A 307 20.51 -3.47 -6.93
C ASN A 307 21.16 -2.08 -6.98
N CYS A 308 20.41 -1.06 -6.58
CA CYS A 308 20.95 0.27 -6.32
C CYS A 308 21.51 0.32 -4.91
N PHE A 309 22.44 1.23 -4.65
CA PHE A 309 23.01 1.37 -3.32
C PHE A 309 23.09 2.82 -2.90
N THR A 310 22.60 3.08 -1.70
CA THR A 310 22.70 4.39 -1.06
C THR A 310 23.60 4.30 0.16
N GLU A 311 24.55 5.22 0.27
CA GLU A 311 25.40 5.34 1.44
C GLU A 311 24.71 6.24 2.49
N ILE A 312 24.47 5.69 3.68
CA ILE A 312 24.04 6.44 4.86
C ILE A 312 25.27 6.75 5.71
N PRO A 313 25.65 8.03 5.90
CA PRO A 313 26.86 8.42 6.61
C PRO A 313 26.73 8.42 8.14
N ALA A 314 25.51 8.45 8.68
CA ALA A 314 25.21 8.46 10.12
C ALA A 314 23.71 8.21 10.36
N LEU A 315 23.31 7.99 11.60
CA LEU A 315 21.90 8.05 11.99
C LEU A 315 21.44 9.52 12.14
N PRO A 316 20.16 9.83 11.84
CA PRO A 316 19.60 11.13 12.18
C PRO A 316 19.57 11.32 13.70
N ARG A 317 19.62 12.58 14.15
CA ARG A 317 19.45 12.89 15.56
C ARG A 317 17.97 12.75 15.92
N LEU A 318 17.65 11.79 16.78
CA LEU A 318 16.33 11.63 17.37
C LEU A 318 16.18 12.55 18.58
N ARG A 319 15.12 13.36 18.59
CA ARG A 319 14.62 14.04 19.78
C ARG A 319 13.38 13.31 20.27
N LEU A 320 13.44 12.78 21.49
CA LEU A 320 12.32 12.12 22.15
C LEU A 320 12.18 12.71 23.56
N ASP A 321 11.34 13.74 23.67
CA ASP A 321 11.16 14.50 24.90
C ASP A 321 9.75 14.27 25.46
N TYR A 322 9.66 14.15 26.78
CA TYR A 322 8.44 13.76 27.50
C TYR A 322 7.79 14.89 28.30
N GLU A 323 8.39 16.07 28.25
CA GLU A 323 7.91 17.28 28.90
C GLU A 323 7.88 18.42 27.89
N PRO A 324 6.87 19.32 27.96
CA PRO A 324 6.86 20.51 27.14
C PRO A 324 7.98 21.46 27.59
N VAL A 325 8.50 22.27 26.66
CA VAL A 325 9.51 23.30 27.01
C VAL A 325 8.94 24.35 27.98
N GLN A 326 7.64 24.59 27.93
CA GLN A 326 6.94 25.50 28.82
C GLN A 326 5.51 25.04 29.08
N PHE A 327 5.06 25.15 30.34
CA PHE A 327 3.68 24.87 30.73
C PHE A 327 2.79 26.10 30.52
N VAL A 328 1.61 25.90 29.93
CA VAL A 328 0.58 26.95 29.82
C VAL A 328 -0.13 27.08 31.16
N MET A 329 0.05 28.23 31.83
CA MET A 329 -0.69 28.58 33.04
C MET A 329 -2.07 29.13 32.64
N TRP A 330 -3.08 28.27 32.65
CA TRP A 330 -4.46 28.71 32.49
C TRP A 330 -4.89 29.50 33.74
N HIS A 331 -5.09 30.81 33.59
CA HIS A 331 -5.79 31.59 34.61
C HIS A 331 -7.26 31.23 34.47
N SER A 332 -7.73 30.24 35.23
CA SER A 332 -9.17 30.04 35.38
C SER A 332 -9.73 31.34 35.95
N GLY A 333 -10.55 32.03 35.17
CA GLY A 333 -11.29 33.21 35.59
C GLY A 333 -12.35 32.82 36.62
N ALA A 334 -11.94 32.35 37.79
CA ALA A 334 -12.77 32.30 38.97
C ALA A 334 -12.83 33.71 39.55
N GLY A 335 -13.76 34.53 39.04
CA GLY A 335 -13.92 35.89 39.52
C GLY A 335 -15.04 36.67 38.84
N LYS A 336 -16.30 36.33 39.14
CA LYS A 336 -17.42 37.22 39.54
C LYS A 336 -18.76 36.51 39.32
N ALA A 337 -19.25 35.88 40.39
CA ALA A 337 -20.68 35.76 40.64
C ALA A 337 -21.16 37.04 41.35
#